data_AF-A0A6A6N523-F1
#
_entry.id   AF-A0A6A6N523-F1
#
_cell.length_a   1.000
_cell.length_b   1.000
_cell.length_c   1.000
_cell.angle_alpha   90.00
_cell.angle_beta   90.00
_cell.angle_gamma   90.00
#
_symmetry.space_group_name_H-M   'P 1'
#
loop_
_entity.id
_entity.type
_entity.pdbx_description
1 polymer ?
#
loop_
_entity_poly.entity_id
_entity_poly.type
_entity_poly.pdbx_seq_one_letter_code
_entity_poly.pdbx_strand_id
1 'polypeptide(L)'
;MQPNQSKDSLLKPTVPLTQLAHVPLLLPGTRPLKTEAGRKLYGCSYCHHNRCVTDQKGSPCSNCGCSMTYELPFIGTNTNNKSASNTATSNSEGGFVKGLVTYMVTDDLSVSPLSMISGVALLNKFSVKGFGALKEKMVEFGIDEGVELLKASLQSKTALTSVFLAKNEIKDAAAPN
;
A
#
# COMPACT_ATOMS: atom_id res chain seq x y z
N MET A 1 -10.61 -0.34 -3.61
CA MET A 1 -9.60 0.17 -4.58
C MET A 1 -9.77 -0.58 -5.89
N GLN A 2 -9.82 0.14 -7.02
CA GLN A 2 -9.86 -0.46 -8.35
C GLN A 2 -8.51 -1.15 -8.66
N PRO A 3 -8.51 -2.32 -9.30
CA PRO A 3 -7.30 -3.06 -9.62
C PRO A 3 -6.63 -2.48 -10.87
N ASN A 4 -6.19 -1.22 -10.84
CA ASN A 4 -5.25 -0.66 -11.83
C ASN A 4 -4.72 0.74 -11.49
N GLN A 5 -4.88 1.23 -10.26
CA GLN A 5 -4.24 2.50 -9.91
C GLN A 5 -2.77 2.26 -9.62
N SER A 6 -1.90 2.95 -10.37
CA SER A 6 -0.46 3.00 -10.09
C SER A 6 -0.28 3.44 -8.64
N LYS A 7 0.41 2.61 -7.86
CA LYS A 7 0.70 2.88 -6.44
C LYS A 7 1.58 4.13 -6.28
N ASP A 8 2.17 4.63 -7.36
CA ASP A 8 3.04 5.80 -7.37
C ASP A 8 2.32 7.08 -6.92
N SER A 9 1.02 7.20 -7.18
CA SER A 9 0.24 8.38 -6.74
C SER A 9 0.05 8.43 -5.22
N LEU A 10 0.06 7.27 -4.55
CA LEU A 10 -0.01 7.17 -3.08
C LEU A 10 1.35 7.37 -2.43
N LEU A 11 2.41 6.90 -3.08
CA LEU A 11 3.79 7.01 -2.59
C LEU A 11 4.41 8.38 -2.90
N LYS A 12 3.84 9.14 -3.83
CA LYS A 12 4.33 10.46 -4.24
C LYS A 12 3.17 11.43 -4.50
N PRO A 13 2.49 11.92 -3.46
CA PRO A 13 1.39 12.85 -3.63
C PRO A 13 1.87 14.14 -4.30
N THR A 14 1.17 14.55 -5.37
CA THR A 14 1.50 15.76 -6.17
C THR A 14 1.03 17.05 -5.52
N VAL A 15 0.36 16.98 -4.36
CA VAL A 15 -0.26 18.12 -3.68
C VAL A 15 0.55 18.48 -2.41
N PRO A 16 0.81 19.76 -2.12
CA PRO A 16 1.46 20.17 -0.87
C PRO A 16 0.68 19.67 0.35
N LEU A 17 1.34 18.86 1.17
CA LEU A 17 0.73 18.13 2.29
C LEU A 17 0.17 19.02 3.42
N THR A 18 0.46 20.32 3.40
CA THR A 18 0.00 21.31 4.39
C THR A 18 -1.52 21.50 4.39
N GLN A 19 -2.23 21.11 3.33
CA GLN A 19 -3.70 21.17 3.28
C GLN A 19 -4.41 19.87 3.70
N LEU A 20 -3.66 18.78 3.97
CA LEU A 20 -4.23 17.45 4.28
C LEU A 20 -4.39 17.16 5.78
N ALA A 21 -3.93 18.07 6.67
CA ALA A 21 -3.96 17.85 8.12
C ALA A 21 -5.38 17.65 8.71
N HIS A 22 -6.44 18.04 7.99
CA HIS A 22 -7.84 17.93 8.43
C HIS A 22 -8.71 16.98 7.59
N VAL A 23 -8.15 16.31 6.58
CA VAL A 23 -8.93 15.34 5.80
C VAL A 23 -8.87 14.00 6.52
N PRO A 24 -10.00 13.40 6.92
CA PRO A 24 -10.00 12.05 7.44
C PRO A 24 -9.38 11.16 6.37
N LEU A 25 -8.23 10.56 6.67
CA LEU A 25 -7.68 9.47 5.87
C LEU A 25 -8.67 8.32 5.97
N LEU A 26 -9.64 8.30 5.05
CA LEU A 26 -10.46 7.14 4.79
C LEU A 26 -9.53 6.10 4.15
N LEU A 27 -8.71 5.47 5.00
CA LEU A 27 -8.12 4.19 4.69
C LEU A 27 -9.27 3.29 4.25
N PRO A 28 -9.25 2.71 3.03
CA PRO A 28 -10.22 1.72 2.65
C PRO A 28 -10.20 0.66 3.73
N GLY A 29 -11.26 0.60 4.54
CA GLY A 29 -11.31 -0.22 5.73
C GLY A 29 -10.82 -1.62 5.41
N THR A 30 -10.04 -2.17 6.34
CA THR A 30 -9.61 -3.57 6.40
C THR A 30 -10.82 -4.49 6.62
N ARG A 31 -11.82 -4.39 5.73
CA ARG A 31 -12.54 -5.58 5.34
C ARG A 31 -11.54 -6.32 4.46
N PRO A 32 -11.25 -7.61 4.71
CA PRO A 32 -10.63 -8.42 3.68
C PRO A 32 -11.42 -8.09 2.41
N LEU A 33 -10.73 -7.61 1.37
CA LEU A 33 -11.30 -7.67 0.05
C LEU A 33 -11.48 -9.17 -0.16
N LYS A 34 -12.64 -9.69 0.25
CA LYS A 34 -13.21 -10.87 -0.34
C LYS A 34 -13.03 -10.55 -1.81
N THR A 35 -12.22 -11.35 -2.48
CA THR A 35 -12.37 -11.58 -3.89
C THR A 35 -13.85 -11.93 -4.02
N GLU A 36 -14.70 -10.92 -4.23
CA GLU A 36 -16.14 -11.08 -4.41
C GLU A 36 -16.25 -11.76 -5.77
N ALA A 37 -16.03 -13.08 -5.73
CA ALA A 37 -16.46 -14.01 -6.73
C ALA A 37 -17.97 -13.76 -6.89
N GLY A 38 -18.33 -12.92 -7.86
CA GLY A 38 -19.73 -12.56 -8.08
C GLY A 38 -20.02 -11.11 -8.45
N ARG A 39 -19.04 -10.21 -8.62
CA ARG A 39 -19.34 -8.90 -9.23
C ARG A 39 -19.78 -9.10 -10.69
N LYS A 40 -21.10 -9.11 -10.88
CA LYS A 40 -21.75 -9.14 -12.19
C LYS A 40 -21.74 -7.73 -12.77
N LEU A 41 -21.28 -7.63 -14.00
CA LEU A 41 -21.39 -6.40 -14.77
C LEU A 41 -22.60 -6.50 -15.68
N TYR A 42 -23.31 -5.40 -15.87
CA TYR A 42 -24.43 -5.32 -16.79
C TYR A 42 -24.17 -4.26 -17.84
N GLY A 43 -24.64 -4.51 -19.07
CA GLY A 43 -24.53 -3.61 -20.19
C GLY A 43 -25.86 -3.30 -20.84
N CYS A 44 -25.84 -2.32 -21.75
CA CYS A 44 -26.99 -2.01 -22.60
C CYS A 44 -26.93 -2.84 -23.90
N SER A 45 -28.01 -3.55 -24.21
CA SER A 45 -28.13 -4.34 -25.45
C SER A 45 -28.35 -3.48 -26.71
N TYR A 46 -28.79 -2.22 -26.55
CA TYR A 46 -29.23 -1.35 -27.66
C TYR A 46 -28.16 -0.34 -28.11
N CYS A 47 -27.10 -0.15 -27.32
CA CYS A 47 -26.01 0.78 -27.65
C CYS A 47 -24.77 0.03 -28.14
N HIS A 48 -24.69 -0.22 -29.46
CA HIS A 48 -23.58 -0.97 -30.05
C HIS A 48 -22.28 -0.15 -30.22
N HIS A 49 -22.38 1.19 -30.33
CA HIS A 49 -21.22 2.06 -30.56
C HIS A 49 -20.63 2.66 -29.26
N ASN A 50 -21.45 2.88 -28.23
CA ASN A 50 -21.01 3.31 -26.90
C ASN A 50 -21.53 2.33 -25.86
N ARG A 51 -20.70 1.34 -25.49
CA ARG A 51 -21.09 0.33 -24.49
C ARG A 51 -21.00 0.93 -23.10
N CYS A 52 -22.15 1.24 -22.51
CA CYS A 52 -22.25 1.57 -21.10
C CYS A 52 -22.18 0.27 -20.27
N VAL A 53 -21.48 0.33 -19.15
CA VAL A 53 -21.35 -0.78 -18.19
C VAL A 53 -21.65 -0.27 -16.79
N THR A 54 -22.30 -1.11 -16.00
CA THR A 54 -22.71 -0.85 -14.62
C THR A 54 -22.52 -2.10 -13.77
N ASP A 55 -22.34 -1.94 -12.46
CA ASP A 55 -22.41 -3.02 -11.47
C ASP A 55 -23.83 -3.20 -10.90
N GLN A 56 -24.78 -2.33 -11.27
CA GLN A 56 -26.17 -2.38 -10.83
C GLN A 56 -27.12 -2.81 -11.95
N LYS A 57 -27.75 -3.99 -11.78
CA LYS A 57 -28.76 -4.52 -12.70
C LYS A 57 -29.92 -3.53 -12.86
N GLY A 58 -30.26 -3.24 -14.11
CA GLY A 58 -31.42 -2.42 -14.47
C GLY A 58 -31.18 -0.91 -14.46
N SER A 59 -29.96 -0.46 -14.11
CA SER A 59 -29.65 0.98 -14.16
C SER A 59 -29.77 1.52 -15.60
N PRO A 60 -30.27 2.76 -15.77
CA PRO A 60 -30.54 3.32 -17.09
C PRO A 60 -29.24 3.61 -17.83
N CYS A 61 -29.19 3.21 -19.10
CA CYS A 61 -28.08 3.54 -19.99
C CYS A 61 -28.03 5.05 -20.24
N SER A 62 -26.86 5.68 -20.05
CA SER A 62 -26.68 7.12 -20.27
C SER A 62 -26.86 7.57 -21.73
N ASN A 63 -26.80 6.64 -22.68
CA ASN A 63 -26.88 6.95 -24.11
C ASN A 63 -28.28 6.75 -24.72
N CYS A 64 -29.09 5.82 -24.18
CA CYS A 64 -30.43 5.53 -24.72
C CYS A 64 -31.55 5.44 -23.68
N GLY A 65 -31.23 5.54 -22.38
CA GLY A 65 -32.18 5.41 -21.28
C GLY A 65 -32.65 3.98 -20.98
N CYS A 66 -32.40 3.01 -21.87
CA CYS A 66 -32.81 1.62 -21.64
C CYS A 66 -32.14 1.01 -20.41
N SER A 67 -32.88 0.19 -19.67
CA SER A 67 -32.36 -0.53 -18.51
C SER A 67 -31.24 -1.50 -18.89
N MET A 68 -30.10 -1.39 -18.23
CA MET A 68 -28.94 -2.27 -18.41
C MET A 68 -29.15 -3.58 -17.65
N THR A 69 -29.73 -4.58 -18.31
CA THR A 69 -30.01 -5.91 -17.72
C THR A 69 -29.17 -7.03 -18.32
N TYR A 70 -28.41 -6.74 -19.38
CA TYR A 70 -27.60 -7.73 -20.07
C TYR A 70 -26.34 -8.04 -19.27
N GLU A 71 -26.25 -9.23 -18.68
CA GLU A 71 -25.09 -9.64 -17.89
C GLU A 71 -23.88 -9.85 -18.81
N LEU A 72 -22.79 -9.14 -18.51
CA LEU A 72 -21.54 -9.19 -19.26
C LEU A 72 -20.60 -10.23 -18.63
N PRO A 73 -20.01 -11.13 -19.44
CA PRO A 73 -18.96 -12.01 -18.95
C PRO A 73 -17.72 -11.19 -18.63
N PHE A 74 -17.28 -11.25 -17.37
CA PHE A 74 -15.99 -10.69 -16.99
C PHE A 74 -14.89 -11.70 -17.33
N ILE A 75 -14.22 -11.50 -18.47
CA ILE A 75 -12.99 -12.22 -18.80
C ILE A 75 -11.86 -11.48 -18.09
N GLY A 76 -11.46 -11.99 -16.92
CA GLY A 76 -10.26 -11.52 -16.23
C GLY A 76 -9.04 -11.60 -17.16
N THR A 77 -8.06 -10.74 -16.93
CA THR A 77 -6.83 -10.64 -17.75
C THR A 77 -6.24 -12.01 -18.09
N ASN A 78 -6.08 -12.28 -19.39
CA ASN A 78 -5.38 -13.45 -19.92
C ASN A 78 -3.97 -13.57 -19.30
N THR A 79 -3.75 -14.52 -18.40
CA THR A 79 -2.41 -14.94 -17.95
C THR A 79 -1.75 -15.92 -18.92
N ASN A 80 -2.12 -15.87 -20.20
CA ASN A 80 -1.69 -16.82 -21.23
C ASN A 80 -0.50 -16.29 -22.05
N ASN A 81 0.48 -15.65 -21.42
CA ASN A 81 1.84 -15.61 -21.97
C ASN A 81 2.61 -16.85 -21.48
N LYS A 82 2.23 -18.01 -22.02
CA LYS A 82 3.05 -19.22 -21.98
C LYS A 82 4.28 -19.02 -22.87
N SER A 83 5.22 -18.19 -22.41
CA SER A 83 6.62 -18.32 -22.82
C SER A 83 7.23 -19.38 -21.92
N ALA A 84 7.65 -20.48 -22.55
CA ALA A 84 8.39 -21.55 -21.90
C ALA A 84 9.64 -20.98 -21.21
N SER A 85 9.59 -20.86 -19.90
CA SER A 85 10.78 -20.78 -19.06
C SER A 85 10.50 -21.59 -17.81
N ASN A 86 11.10 -22.78 -17.77
CA ASN A 86 11.12 -23.62 -16.58
C ASN A 86 11.98 -22.93 -15.52
N THR A 87 11.36 -22.10 -14.69
CA THR A 87 11.86 -21.77 -13.35
C THR A 87 10.66 -21.46 -12.47
N ALA A 88 10.52 -22.28 -11.42
CA ALA A 88 9.47 -22.22 -10.43
C ALA A 88 9.49 -20.91 -9.64
N THR A 89 8.31 -20.57 -9.09
CA THR A 89 8.00 -19.45 -8.18
C THR A 89 7.45 -18.20 -8.88
N SER A 90 6.25 -18.32 -9.43
CA SER A 90 5.40 -17.17 -9.73
C SER A 90 4.80 -16.60 -8.43
N ASN A 91 5.63 -15.91 -7.64
CA ASN A 91 5.13 -14.93 -6.68
C ASN A 91 4.73 -13.67 -7.47
N SER A 92 3.57 -13.70 -8.11
CA SER A 92 2.90 -12.46 -8.53
C SER A 92 2.29 -11.79 -7.29
N GLU A 93 3.14 -11.46 -6.33
CA GLU A 93 2.77 -10.66 -5.17
C GLU A 93 2.85 -9.21 -5.65
N GLY A 94 1.70 -8.57 -5.84
CA GLY A 94 1.60 -7.20 -6.36
C GLY A 94 2.07 -6.15 -5.34
N GLY A 95 3.28 -6.28 -4.81
CA GLY A 95 3.90 -5.42 -3.79
C GLY A 95 5.09 -4.63 -4.32
N PHE A 96 5.54 -3.63 -3.54
CA PHE A 96 6.75 -2.85 -3.86
C PHE A 96 8.05 -3.64 -3.60
N VAL A 97 7.97 -4.68 -2.77
CA VAL A 97 9.10 -5.52 -2.34
C VAL A 97 9.10 -6.85 -3.07
N LYS A 98 10.30 -7.38 -3.35
CA LYS A 98 10.48 -8.71 -3.90
C LYS A 98 10.57 -9.72 -2.76
N GLY A 99 9.89 -10.86 -2.89
CA GLY A 99 10.03 -11.97 -1.94
C GLY A 99 11.49 -12.43 -1.82
N LEU A 100 11.89 -12.86 -0.62
CA LEU A 100 13.23 -13.35 -0.26
C LEU A 100 14.34 -12.28 -0.13
N VAL A 101 14.01 -10.99 -0.22
CA VAL A 101 14.96 -9.90 0.02
C VAL A 101 14.63 -9.24 1.35
N THR A 102 15.64 -9.09 2.21
CA THR A 102 15.53 -8.25 3.42
C THR A 102 15.70 -6.80 3.03
N TYR A 103 14.84 -5.92 3.52
CA TYR A 103 14.88 -4.50 3.24
C TYR A 103 15.20 -3.69 4.49
N MET A 104 15.85 -2.56 4.27
CA MET A 104 16.12 -1.52 5.25
C MET A 104 15.23 -0.33 4.95
N VAL A 105 14.57 0.18 5.98
CA VAL A 105 13.74 1.38 5.93
C VAL A 105 14.33 2.42 6.87
N THR A 106 14.60 3.62 6.38
CA THR A 106 15.14 4.73 7.18
C THR A 106 14.04 5.68 7.64
N ASP A 107 14.39 6.65 8.50
CA ASP A 107 13.42 7.54 9.17
C ASP A 107 12.60 8.43 8.21
N ASP A 108 13.16 8.70 7.03
CA ASP A 108 12.53 9.35 5.88
C ASP A 108 11.71 8.38 5.00
N LEU A 109 11.52 7.15 5.47
CA LEU A 109 10.79 6.05 4.82
C LEU A 109 11.38 5.63 3.46
N SER A 110 12.65 5.95 3.21
CA SER A 110 13.35 5.41 2.06
C SER A 110 13.56 3.90 2.25
N VAL A 111 13.30 3.12 1.20
CA VAL A 111 13.37 1.66 1.22
C VAL A 111 14.51 1.20 0.32
N SER A 112 15.42 0.39 0.86
CA SER A 112 16.54 -0.18 0.09
C SER A 112 16.80 -1.63 0.50
N PRO A 113 17.32 -2.49 -0.40
CA PRO A 113 17.76 -3.83 0.00
C PRO A 113 18.86 -3.76 1.07
N LEU A 114 18.70 -4.56 2.12
CA LEU A 114 19.67 -4.66 3.19
C LEU A 114 20.83 -5.58 2.76
N SER A 115 22.04 -5.09 2.92
CA SER A 115 23.28 -5.86 2.80
C SER A 115 24.24 -5.40 3.89
N MET A 116 25.25 -6.20 4.22
CA MET A 116 26.27 -5.78 5.20
C MET A 116 26.95 -4.47 4.76
N ILE A 117 27.25 -4.33 3.46
CA ILE A 117 27.91 -3.15 2.91
C ILE A 117 26.99 -1.92 3.00
N SER A 118 25.72 -2.04 2.58
CA SER A 118 24.77 -0.91 2.63
C SER A 118 24.42 -0.51 4.07
N GLY A 119 24.34 -1.48 5.00
CA GLY A 119 24.14 -1.21 6.42
C GLY A 119 25.30 -0.42 7.03
N VAL A 120 26.55 -0.84 6.81
CA VAL A 120 27.74 -0.12 7.30
C VAL A 120 27.86 1.27 6.68
N ALA A 121 27.60 1.39 5.37
CA ALA A 121 27.61 2.69 4.69
C ALA A 121 26.57 3.66 5.28
N LEU A 122 25.37 3.16 5.63
CA LEU A 122 24.34 3.97 6.29
C LEU A 122 24.77 4.43 7.68
N LEU A 123 25.36 3.55 8.49
CA LEU A 123 25.87 3.90 9.82
C LEU A 123 26.97 4.98 9.74
N ASN A 124 27.84 4.88 8.75
CA ASN A 124 28.86 5.89 8.50
C ASN A 124 28.24 7.24 8.06
N LYS A 125 27.20 7.22 7.24
CA LYS A 125 26.43 8.43 6.87
C LYS A 125 25.85 9.14 8.09
N PHE A 126 25.46 8.38 9.12
CA PHE A 126 25.00 8.91 10.41
C PHE A 126 26.13 9.20 11.41
N SER A 127 27.39 9.15 10.99
CA SER A 127 28.57 9.41 11.83
C SER A 127 28.69 8.49 13.05
N VAL A 128 28.15 7.27 12.97
CA VAL A 128 28.28 6.26 14.02
C VAL A 128 29.70 5.68 13.99
N LYS A 129 30.50 5.97 15.02
CA LYS A 129 31.93 5.60 15.09
C LYS A 129 32.20 4.14 15.48
N GLY A 130 31.17 3.35 15.77
CA GLY A 130 31.30 1.93 16.08
C GLY A 130 29.97 1.29 16.50
N PHE A 131 29.88 -0.04 16.38
CA PHE A 131 28.65 -0.78 16.67
C PHE A 131 28.25 -0.77 18.15
N GLY A 132 29.17 -0.51 19.07
CA GLY A 132 28.88 -0.43 20.51
C GLY A 132 27.96 0.74 20.90
N ALA A 133 27.79 1.74 20.02
CA ALA A 133 26.83 2.82 20.21
C ALA A 133 25.41 2.47 19.74
N LEU A 134 25.22 1.30 19.09
CA LEU A 134 23.94 0.88 18.54
C LEU A 134 23.19 0.01 19.54
N LYS A 135 21.89 0.23 19.62
CA LYS A 135 20.96 -0.62 20.36
C LYS A 135 20.01 -1.30 19.38
N GLU A 136 20.04 -2.62 19.35
CA GLU A 136 19.06 -3.41 18.60
C GLU A 136 17.74 -3.45 19.39
N LYS A 137 16.63 -3.25 18.69
CA LYS A 137 15.28 -3.34 19.26
C LYS A 137 14.37 -4.03 18.25
N MET A 138 13.72 -5.09 18.69
CA MET A 138 12.61 -5.69 17.95
C MET A 138 11.35 -4.87 18.22
N VAL A 139 10.61 -4.56 17.15
CA VAL A 139 9.33 -3.85 17.22
C VAL A 139 8.24 -4.72 16.65
N GLU A 140 7.10 -4.76 17.33
CA GLU A 140 5.89 -5.34 16.76
C GLU A 140 5.28 -4.35 15.76
N PHE A 141 4.86 -4.85 14.60
CA PHE A 141 4.34 -4.01 13.53
C PHE A 141 3.05 -4.62 12.99
N GLY A 142 1.93 -4.06 13.44
CA GLY A 142 0.59 -4.43 13.02
C GLY A 142 -0.10 -3.33 12.23
N ILE A 143 -1.42 -3.46 12.12
CA ILE A 143 -2.27 -2.48 11.42
C ILE A 143 -2.25 -1.13 12.14
N ASP A 144 -2.34 -1.14 13.47
CA ASP A 144 -2.42 0.08 14.28
C ASP A 144 -1.12 0.88 14.17
N GLU A 145 0.04 0.22 14.27
CA GLU A 145 1.36 0.84 14.07
C GLU A 145 1.51 1.34 12.63
N GLY A 146 0.97 0.61 11.64
CA GLY A 146 0.97 1.05 10.24
C GLY A 146 0.17 2.33 10.02
N VAL A 147 -0.99 2.49 10.67
CA VAL A 147 -1.81 3.71 10.60
C VAL A 147 -1.11 4.87 11.30
N GLU A 148 -0.51 4.64 12.46
CA GLU A 148 0.27 5.65 13.16
C GLU A 148 1.52 6.07 12.37
N LEU A 149 2.20 5.11 11.74
CA LEU A 149 3.36 5.38 10.89
C LEU A 149 2.97 6.22 9.68
N LEU A 150 1.82 5.92 9.05
CA LEU A 150 1.29 6.75 7.98
C LEU A 150 0.96 8.17 8.49
N LYS A 151 0.33 8.30 9.66
CA LYS A 151 0.06 9.62 10.23
C LYS A 151 1.36 10.39 10.48
N ALA A 152 2.36 9.74 11.07
CA ALA A 152 3.67 10.31 11.32
C ALA A 152 4.40 10.70 10.04
N SER A 153 4.31 9.90 8.98
CA SER A 153 4.96 10.18 7.68
C SER A 153 4.45 11.46 7.02
N LEU A 154 3.18 11.80 7.27
CA LEU A 154 2.57 13.03 6.74
C LEU A 154 2.96 14.27 7.56
N GLN A 155 3.46 14.08 8.79
CA GLN A 155 3.67 15.18 9.74
C GLN A 155 5.16 15.38 10.08
N SER A 156 6.00 14.37 9.87
CA SER A 156 7.40 14.36 10.31
C SER A 156 8.34 13.76 9.27
N LYS A 157 9.61 14.20 9.32
CA LYS A 157 10.73 13.60 8.58
C LYS A 157 11.40 12.45 9.34
N THR A 158 10.99 12.20 10.57
CA THR A 158 11.54 11.17 11.48
C THR A 158 10.42 10.22 11.91
N ALA A 159 9.74 9.63 10.94
CA ALA A 159 8.49 8.92 11.16
C ALA A 159 8.67 7.68 12.03
N LEU A 160 9.71 6.87 11.78
CA LEU A 160 9.97 5.66 12.57
C LEU A 160 10.36 6.00 14.01
N THR A 161 11.22 7.00 14.21
CA THR A 161 11.59 7.49 15.54
C THR A 161 10.36 7.95 16.34
N SER A 162 9.46 8.71 15.71
CA SER A 162 8.26 9.23 16.38
C SER A 162 7.30 8.13 16.84
N VAL A 163 7.19 7.03 16.08
CA VAL A 163 6.27 5.93 16.40
C VAL A 163 6.90 4.92 17.35
N PHE A 164 8.14 4.51 17.10
CA PHE A 164 8.75 3.35 17.77
C PHE A 164 9.71 3.69 18.92
N LEU A 165 10.23 4.92 18.96
CA LEU A 165 11.15 5.38 20.00
C LEU A 165 10.48 6.33 21.00
N ALA A 166 9.77 7.36 20.53
CA ALA A 166 9.15 8.37 21.41
C ALA A 166 8.08 7.81 22.36
N LYS A 167 7.41 6.69 22.01
CA LYS A 167 6.42 6.03 22.86
C LYS A 167 6.99 5.42 24.15
N ASN A 168 8.30 5.23 24.28
CA ASN A 168 8.89 4.53 25.43
C ASN A 168 9.32 5.47 26.57
N GLU A 169 9.42 6.78 26.35
CA GLU A 169 9.91 7.70 27.38
C GLU A 169 8.86 8.03 28.46
N ILE A 170 7.60 7.62 28.28
CA ILE A 170 6.53 7.84 29.27
C ILE A 170 6.43 6.67 30.28
N LYS A 171 7.01 5.50 29.98
CA LYS A 171 6.93 4.34 30.89
C LYS A 171 8.03 4.31 31.97
N ASP A 172 9.16 4.96 31.74
CA ASP A 172 10.30 4.95 32.68
C ASP A 172 10.27 6.13 33.67
N ALA A 173 9.29 7.03 33.58
CA ALA A 173 9.12 8.17 34.50
C ALA A 173 8.13 7.91 35.66
N ALA A 174 7.54 6.71 35.74
CA ALA A 174 6.51 6.35 36.72
C ALA A 174 6.99 5.27 37.71
N ALA A 175 8.06 5.56 38.45
CA ALA A 175 8.36 4.87 39.70
C ALA A 175 8.73 5.92 40.76
N PRO A 176 7.81 6.27 41.68
CA PRO A 176 8.18 7.01 42.89
C PRO A 176 8.76 6.05 43.94
N ASN A 177 9.83 6.52 44.61
CA ASN A 177 10.31 5.99 45.89
C ASN A 177 9.23 6.05 46.97
#